data_AF-A0A7C5UZ28-F1
#
_entry.id   AF-A0A7C5UZ28-F1
#
_cell.length_a   1.000
_cell.length_b   1.000
_cell.length_c   1.000
_cell.angle_alpha   90.00
_cell.angle_beta   90.00
_cell.angle_gamma   90.00
#
_symmetry.space_group_name_H-M   'P 1'
#
loop_
_entity.id
_entity.type
_entity.pdbx_description
1 polymer ?
#
loop_
_entity_poly.entity_id
_entity_poly.type
_entity_poly.pdbx_seq_one_letter_code
_entity_poly.pdbx_strand_id
1 'polypeptide(L)'
;MSEMNRAGLTEQALTWKPMAAVLLCLRIVIGWQLLYEGLAKLLTPDWTAAPYLLLSRGFFPGFFHWLGSSPGMLRAVDFLNTWGLTLIGLALILGVVTRFASACGIVLLALYYLAQPPLIRTNYWAPVEGHYMVVNKTLVELVVLVVFLFVPAGALWGLDRLWRGWKSQKKAAPQDASAPPDTVILTRRRTLENLIGAPVLAVLGYAADRKYNWEKVHAITGATVKLQDLSLKDLKGELPQGTIGKLKISRLILGGNLIGGYSHSRDLIYGPQLFKAYNTDRKVFETLELAERAGINTFCADPKEMPLFTKYRELNSSKMQTLVQIWGQPKPADMKEVIDKAIDYGGTTLYIRGVEGDIFTRAGQLDVLGNALDYIKKQGVPAGIGAHSIEVPIQCEKAGLNPDYYVKTFHSDKYWSATPLKDRVEFSIIDPKLAQGRWNDNMFDLFPEKTIEVMATIKKPWIAFKVLAAGAFHPKDGFRYAFENGADFINVGMFDFQVVEDVNIAIDVLSSLKNRTRPWYS
;
A
#
# COMPACT_ATOMS: atom_id res chain seq x y z
N MET A 1 -45.24 -34.96 21.57
CA MET A 1 -44.88 -35.04 20.14
C MET A 1 -43.58 -35.83 20.04
N SER A 2 -43.64 -37.07 19.54
CA SER A 2 -42.52 -38.02 19.54
C SER A 2 -41.45 -37.67 18.49
N GLU A 3 -40.24 -38.21 18.65
CA GLU A 3 -39.09 -38.09 17.73
C GLU A 3 -39.43 -38.42 16.27
N MET A 4 -40.46 -39.26 16.04
CA MET A 4 -40.99 -39.60 14.71
C MET A 4 -41.51 -38.37 13.94
N ASN A 5 -42.09 -37.37 14.62
CA ASN A 5 -42.57 -36.15 13.96
C ASN A 5 -41.44 -35.16 13.64
N ARG A 6 -40.31 -35.20 14.37
CA ARG A 6 -39.15 -34.34 14.06
C ARG A 6 -38.41 -34.82 12.81
N ALA A 7 -38.22 -36.13 12.65
CA ALA A 7 -37.58 -36.71 11.47
C ALA A 7 -38.38 -36.46 10.18
N GLY A 8 -39.70 -36.64 10.23
CA GLY A 8 -40.60 -36.43 9.08
C GLY A 8 -40.65 -34.97 8.59
N LEU A 9 -40.58 -33.98 9.49
CA LEU A 9 -40.54 -32.56 9.13
C LEU A 9 -39.22 -32.15 8.46
N THR A 10 -38.08 -32.72 8.90
CA THR A 10 -36.76 -32.51 8.29
C THR A 10 -36.63 -33.16 6.90
N GLU A 11 -37.24 -34.33 6.67
CA GLU A 11 -37.28 -34.94 5.34
C GLU A 11 -38.23 -34.17 4.39
N GLN A 12 -39.42 -33.75 4.87
CA GLN A 12 -40.37 -32.99 4.05
C GLN A 12 -39.83 -31.63 3.60
N ALA A 13 -39.16 -30.87 4.47
CA ALA A 13 -38.59 -29.56 4.11
C ALA A 13 -37.48 -29.64 3.05
N LEU A 14 -36.70 -30.73 3.04
CA LEU A 14 -35.61 -30.95 2.08
C LEU A 14 -36.11 -31.56 0.75
N THR A 15 -37.33 -32.10 0.73
CA THR A 15 -38.03 -32.58 -0.49
C THR A 15 -38.77 -31.47 -1.26
N TRP A 16 -38.81 -30.25 -0.74
CA TRP A 16 -39.31 -29.07 -1.46
C TRP A 16 -38.36 -28.74 -2.62
N LYS A 17 -38.76 -29.10 -3.86
CA LYS A 17 -37.92 -28.97 -5.07
C LYS A 17 -37.25 -27.58 -5.24
N PRO A 18 -37.95 -26.45 -5.03
CA PRO A 18 -37.31 -25.13 -5.02
C PRO A 18 -36.19 -24.95 -3.98
N MET A 19 -36.33 -25.46 -2.75
CA MET A 19 -35.29 -25.35 -1.71
C MET A 19 -34.05 -26.16 -2.10
N ALA A 20 -34.24 -27.37 -2.62
CA ALA A 20 -33.14 -28.18 -3.15
C ALA A 20 -32.42 -27.49 -4.33
N ALA A 21 -33.16 -26.75 -5.17
CA ALA A 21 -32.57 -25.98 -6.27
C ALA A 21 -31.75 -24.79 -5.76
N VAL A 22 -32.25 -24.04 -4.76
CA VAL A 22 -31.50 -22.94 -4.15
C VAL A 22 -30.21 -23.44 -3.50
N LEU A 23 -30.28 -24.55 -2.74
CA LEU A 23 -29.09 -25.15 -2.12
C LEU A 23 -28.10 -25.70 -3.15
N LEU A 24 -28.59 -26.26 -4.26
CA LEU A 24 -27.74 -26.65 -5.39
C LEU A 24 -27.02 -25.45 -5.99
N CYS A 25 -27.75 -24.36 -6.27
CA CYS A 25 -27.16 -23.12 -6.80
C CYS A 25 -26.12 -22.56 -5.84
N LEU A 26 -26.42 -22.51 -4.54
CA LEU A 26 -25.48 -22.04 -3.52
C LEU A 26 -24.22 -22.92 -3.47
N ARG A 27 -24.35 -24.25 -3.59
CA ARG A 27 -23.23 -25.20 -3.65
C ARG A 27 -22.34 -24.95 -4.85
N ILE A 28 -22.95 -24.70 -6.01
CA ILE A 28 -22.24 -24.38 -7.26
C ILE A 28 -21.53 -23.04 -7.14
N VAL A 29 -22.18 -22.00 -6.62
CA VAL A 29 -21.61 -20.66 -6.48
C VAL A 29 -20.39 -20.67 -5.55
N ILE A 30 -20.49 -21.27 -4.38
CA ILE A 30 -19.34 -21.36 -3.47
C ILE A 30 -18.26 -22.30 -4.01
N GLY A 31 -18.65 -23.39 -4.67
CA GLY A 31 -17.71 -24.29 -5.35
C GLY A 31 -16.93 -23.58 -6.45
N TRP A 32 -17.60 -22.72 -7.23
CA TRP A 32 -16.95 -21.89 -8.25
C TRP A 32 -15.98 -20.88 -7.65
N GLN A 33 -16.39 -20.19 -6.59
CA GLN A 33 -15.54 -19.22 -5.90
C GLN A 33 -14.23 -19.87 -5.44
N LEU A 34 -14.30 -21.03 -4.76
CA LEU A 34 -13.11 -21.76 -4.31
C LEU A 34 -12.29 -22.31 -5.48
N LEU A 35 -12.94 -22.89 -6.50
CA LEU A 35 -12.26 -23.43 -7.66
C LEU A 35 -11.48 -22.36 -8.42
N TYR A 36 -12.12 -21.22 -8.71
CA TYR A 36 -11.52 -20.12 -9.44
C TYR A 36 -10.35 -19.51 -8.66
N GLU A 37 -10.48 -19.37 -7.34
CA GLU A 37 -9.40 -18.94 -6.47
C GLU A 37 -8.18 -19.88 -6.52
N GLY A 38 -8.40 -21.21 -6.56
CA GLY A 38 -7.32 -22.19 -6.72
C GLY A 38 -6.69 -22.17 -8.12
N LEU A 39 -7.50 -22.08 -9.17
CA LEU A 39 -7.04 -21.98 -10.55
C LEU A 39 -6.22 -20.70 -10.78
N ALA A 40 -6.64 -19.56 -10.21
CA ALA A 40 -5.90 -18.30 -10.30
C ALA A 40 -4.48 -18.43 -9.71
N LYS A 41 -4.31 -19.24 -8.65
CA LYS A 41 -3.02 -19.52 -8.03
C LYS A 41 -2.16 -20.44 -8.90
N LEU A 42 -2.75 -21.47 -9.52
CA LEU A 42 -2.07 -22.34 -10.48
C LEU A 42 -1.59 -21.60 -11.73
N LEU A 43 -2.37 -20.61 -12.19
CA LEU A 43 -2.10 -19.86 -13.42
C LEU A 43 -1.17 -18.65 -13.20
N THR A 44 -0.93 -18.25 -11.96
CA THR A 44 -0.02 -17.14 -11.63
C THR A 44 1.40 -17.68 -11.44
N PRO A 45 2.38 -17.27 -12.27
CA PRO A 45 3.78 -17.64 -12.07
C PRO A 45 4.27 -17.20 -10.70
N ASP A 46 5.03 -18.06 -10.03
CA ASP A 46 5.65 -17.81 -8.72
C ASP A 46 4.67 -17.37 -7.60
N TRP A 47 3.40 -17.78 -7.70
CA TRP A 47 2.42 -17.47 -6.65
C TRP A 47 2.84 -18.07 -5.30
N THR A 48 2.70 -17.28 -4.24
CA THR A 48 3.00 -17.71 -2.87
C THR A 48 2.07 -17.04 -1.84
N ALA A 49 1.83 -17.74 -0.73
CA ALA A 49 1.09 -17.26 0.42
C ALA A 49 1.95 -16.43 1.39
N ALA A 50 3.27 -16.32 1.17
CA ALA A 50 4.20 -15.68 2.11
C ALA A 50 3.77 -14.27 2.54
N PRO A 51 3.34 -13.35 1.64
CA PRO A 51 2.90 -12.03 2.05
C PRO A 51 1.68 -12.11 2.98
N TYR A 52 0.68 -12.91 2.61
CA TYR A 52 -0.54 -13.08 3.41
C TYR A 52 -0.24 -13.60 4.82
N LEU A 53 0.70 -14.54 4.93
CA LEU A 53 1.09 -15.15 6.21
C LEU A 53 1.95 -14.24 7.07
N LEU A 54 2.98 -13.61 6.49
CA LEU A 54 3.91 -12.72 7.21
C LEU A 54 3.26 -11.41 7.66
N LEU A 55 2.14 -11.05 7.04
CA LEU A 55 1.33 -9.87 7.38
C LEU A 55 0.12 -10.23 8.26
N SER A 56 0.05 -11.46 8.78
CA SER A 56 -1.05 -11.89 9.66
C SER A 56 -1.07 -11.07 10.95
N ARG A 57 -2.19 -10.40 11.22
CA ARG A 57 -2.42 -9.62 12.45
C ARG A 57 -3.58 -10.15 13.28
N GLY A 58 -4.17 -11.26 12.85
CA GLY A 58 -5.31 -11.88 13.48
C GLY A 58 -4.96 -12.64 14.75
N PHE A 59 -5.64 -13.76 14.95
CA PHE A 59 -5.41 -14.62 16.10
C PHE A 59 -4.10 -15.40 15.91
N PHE A 60 -3.27 -15.48 16.94
CA PHE A 60 -2.00 -16.24 16.91
C PHE A 60 -1.05 -15.86 15.74
N PRO A 61 -0.71 -14.58 15.55
CA PRO A 61 0.07 -14.13 14.38
C PRO A 61 1.45 -14.80 14.28
N GLY A 62 2.07 -15.14 15.42
CA GLY A 62 3.35 -15.87 15.44
C GLY A 62 3.31 -17.24 14.76
N PHE A 63 2.18 -17.95 14.82
CA PHE A 63 1.99 -19.21 14.10
C PHE A 63 1.98 -19.00 12.59
N PHE A 64 1.24 -18.00 12.11
CA PHE A 64 1.17 -17.66 10.68
C PHE A 64 2.50 -17.11 10.17
N HIS A 65 3.20 -16.26 10.95
CA HIS A 65 4.53 -15.79 10.61
C HIS A 65 5.52 -16.95 10.46
N TRP A 66 5.47 -17.94 11.36
CA TRP A 66 6.31 -19.14 11.28
C TRP A 66 6.06 -19.96 10.00
N LEU A 67 4.79 -20.11 9.60
CA LEU A 67 4.45 -20.76 8.33
C LEU A 67 5.03 -20.00 7.13
N GLY A 68 5.00 -18.67 7.15
CA GLY A 68 5.52 -17.81 6.08
C GLY A 68 7.04 -17.68 6.05
N SER A 69 7.71 -17.78 7.20
CA SER A 69 9.16 -17.58 7.31
C SER A 69 9.98 -18.85 7.10
N SER A 70 9.36 -20.03 7.17
CA SER A 70 10.02 -21.33 6.96
C SER A 70 9.89 -21.80 5.51
N PRO A 71 10.98 -21.94 4.74
CA PRO A 71 10.90 -22.35 3.32
C PRO A 71 10.25 -23.72 3.10
N GLY A 72 10.36 -24.64 4.07
CA GLY A 72 9.71 -25.95 4.00
C GLY A 72 8.21 -25.87 4.22
N MET A 73 7.77 -25.11 5.23
CA MET A 73 6.35 -24.94 5.54
C MET A 73 5.64 -24.08 4.50
N LEU A 74 6.28 -23.01 4.04
CA LEU A 74 5.72 -22.15 3.00
C LEU A 74 5.40 -22.95 1.73
N ARG A 75 6.31 -23.81 1.27
CA ARG A 75 6.04 -24.69 0.12
C ARG A 75 4.86 -25.63 0.35
N ALA A 76 4.73 -26.18 1.55
CA ALA A 76 3.58 -27.02 1.91
C ALA A 76 2.28 -26.22 1.92
N VAL A 77 2.29 -25.00 2.48
CA VAL A 77 1.12 -24.10 2.48
C VAL A 77 0.75 -23.70 1.06
N ASP A 78 1.71 -23.31 0.22
CA ASP A 78 1.47 -22.93 -1.17
C ASP A 78 0.83 -24.09 -1.95
N PHE A 79 1.35 -25.31 -1.77
CA PHE A 79 0.79 -26.52 -2.37
C PHE A 79 -0.63 -26.82 -1.87
N LEU A 80 -0.82 -26.90 -0.55
CA LEU A 80 -2.10 -27.24 0.06
C LEU A 80 -3.17 -26.20 -0.22
N ASN A 81 -2.79 -24.92 -0.27
CA ASN A 81 -3.72 -23.85 -0.53
C ASN A 81 -4.18 -23.87 -1.99
N THR A 82 -3.23 -23.99 -2.91
CA THR A 82 -3.52 -24.07 -4.35
C THR A 82 -4.40 -25.26 -4.68
N TRP A 83 -3.96 -26.47 -4.32
CA TRP A 83 -4.69 -27.69 -4.65
C TRP A 83 -5.93 -27.91 -3.77
N GLY A 84 -5.89 -27.49 -2.51
CA GLY A 84 -7.02 -27.57 -1.60
C GLY A 84 -8.22 -26.80 -2.14
N LEU A 85 -8.03 -25.52 -2.50
CA LEU A 85 -9.08 -24.69 -3.10
C LEU A 85 -9.63 -25.31 -4.39
N THR A 86 -8.75 -25.73 -5.31
CA THR A 86 -9.13 -26.34 -6.59
C THR A 86 -9.97 -27.61 -6.40
N LEU A 87 -9.49 -28.54 -5.57
CA LEU A 87 -10.15 -29.83 -5.38
C LEU A 87 -11.46 -29.71 -4.60
N ILE A 88 -11.49 -28.85 -3.57
CA ILE A 88 -12.72 -28.57 -2.81
C ILE A 88 -13.78 -27.95 -3.72
N GLY A 89 -13.40 -26.92 -4.49
CA GLY A 89 -14.31 -26.25 -5.41
C GLY A 89 -14.89 -27.18 -6.47
N LEU A 90 -14.03 -28.02 -7.08
CA LEU A 90 -14.45 -29.02 -8.06
C LEU A 90 -15.41 -30.05 -7.44
N ALA A 91 -15.10 -30.55 -6.24
CA ALA A 91 -15.93 -31.52 -5.54
C ALA A 91 -17.33 -30.96 -5.22
N LEU A 92 -17.42 -29.68 -4.84
CA LEU A 92 -18.69 -29.00 -4.56
C LEU A 92 -19.52 -28.77 -5.82
N ILE A 93 -18.92 -28.37 -6.95
CA ILE A 93 -19.65 -28.18 -8.22
C ILE A 93 -20.22 -29.51 -8.72
N LEU A 94 -19.39 -30.56 -8.75
CA LEU A 94 -19.80 -31.89 -9.20
C LEU A 94 -20.73 -32.60 -8.19
N GLY A 95 -20.73 -32.14 -6.94
CA GLY A 95 -21.48 -32.76 -5.86
C GLY A 95 -20.96 -34.15 -5.53
N VAL A 96 -19.64 -34.30 -5.44
CA VAL A 96 -18.95 -35.54 -5.04
C VAL A 96 -18.29 -35.33 -3.68
N VAL A 97 -18.46 -36.28 -2.76
CA VAL A 97 -17.97 -36.24 -1.38
C VAL A 97 -18.28 -34.89 -0.69
N THR A 98 -19.46 -34.33 -0.94
CA THR A 98 -19.83 -32.94 -0.62
C THR A 98 -19.52 -32.58 0.84
N ARG A 99 -19.91 -33.45 1.79
CA ARG A 99 -19.71 -33.21 3.23
C ARG A 99 -18.22 -33.16 3.61
N PHE A 100 -17.40 -34.01 2.99
CA PHE A 100 -15.96 -34.03 3.21
C PHE A 100 -15.30 -32.79 2.61
N ALA A 101 -15.67 -32.43 1.38
CA ALA A 101 -15.21 -31.20 0.74
C ALA A 101 -15.58 -29.96 1.57
N SER A 102 -16.81 -29.88 2.09
CA SER A 102 -17.25 -28.81 2.98
C SER A 102 -16.45 -28.76 4.28
N ALA A 103 -16.16 -29.90 4.92
CA ALA A 103 -15.34 -29.95 6.13
C ALA A 103 -13.92 -29.41 5.89
N CYS A 104 -13.26 -29.84 4.81
CA CYS A 104 -11.94 -29.32 4.44
C CYS A 104 -11.98 -27.81 4.12
N GLY A 105 -13.02 -27.36 3.42
CA GLY A 105 -13.21 -25.94 3.11
C GLY A 105 -13.45 -25.08 4.34
N ILE A 106 -14.21 -25.57 5.33
CA ILE A 106 -14.39 -24.88 6.62
C ILE A 106 -13.06 -24.68 7.32
N VAL A 107 -12.23 -25.73 7.40
CA VAL A 107 -10.90 -25.64 8.03
C VAL A 107 -10.04 -24.60 7.33
N LEU A 108 -9.99 -24.63 5.99
CA LEU A 108 -9.20 -23.69 5.21
C LEU A 108 -9.67 -22.24 5.38
N LEU A 109 -10.98 -21.98 5.23
CA LEU A 109 -11.54 -20.63 5.38
C LEU A 109 -11.45 -20.13 6.82
N ALA A 110 -11.51 -21.03 7.82
CA ALA A 110 -11.27 -20.67 9.21
C ALA A 110 -9.82 -20.19 9.40
N LEU A 111 -8.84 -20.87 8.81
CA LEU A 111 -7.44 -20.43 8.87
C LEU A 111 -7.24 -19.05 8.23
N TYR A 112 -7.89 -18.77 7.09
CA TYR A 112 -7.88 -17.44 6.50
C TYR A 112 -8.50 -16.38 7.41
N TYR A 113 -9.69 -16.67 7.93
CA TYR A 113 -10.37 -15.75 8.83
C TYR A 113 -9.57 -15.50 10.11
N LEU A 114 -8.92 -16.52 10.67
CA LEU A 114 -8.06 -16.40 11.85
C LEU A 114 -6.77 -15.63 11.55
N ALA A 115 -6.18 -15.80 10.37
CA ALA A 115 -4.97 -15.09 9.97
C ALA A 115 -5.21 -13.58 9.85
N GLN A 116 -6.36 -13.17 9.29
CA GLN A 116 -6.72 -11.77 9.07
C GLN A 116 -8.23 -11.52 9.24
N PRO A 117 -8.75 -11.51 10.48
CA PRO A 117 -10.16 -11.21 10.74
C PRO A 117 -10.42 -9.71 10.54
N PRO A 118 -11.65 -9.30 10.18
CA PRO A 118 -11.98 -7.89 9.98
C PRO A 118 -12.30 -7.18 11.32
N LEU A 119 -11.31 -7.14 12.22
CA LEU A 119 -11.38 -6.46 13.52
C LEU A 119 -10.63 -5.13 13.48
N ILE A 120 -10.86 -4.32 14.51
CA ILE A 120 -10.13 -3.07 14.75
C ILE A 120 -8.63 -3.41 14.84
N ARG A 121 -7.80 -2.75 14.02
CA ARG A 121 -6.33 -2.93 13.89
C ARG A 121 -5.83 -4.19 13.15
N THR A 122 -6.68 -5.15 12.80
CA THR A 122 -6.28 -6.37 12.06
C THR A 122 -6.65 -6.35 10.58
N ASN A 123 -7.45 -5.38 10.14
CA ASN A 123 -7.76 -5.14 8.74
C ASN A 123 -6.48 -4.76 7.96
N TYR A 124 -5.93 -5.73 7.24
CA TYR A 124 -4.90 -5.49 6.24
C TYR A 124 -5.56 -4.94 4.98
N TRP A 125 -5.00 -3.85 4.45
CA TRP A 125 -5.50 -3.13 3.28
C TRP A 125 -5.03 -3.78 1.97
N ALA A 126 -5.25 -5.09 1.82
CA ALA A 126 -5.50 -5.64 0.49
C ALA A 126 -6.78 -4.95 -0.05
N PRO A 127 -7.00 -4.80 -1.37
CA PRO A 127 -8.20 -4.13 -1.87
C PRO A 127 -9.46 -4.81 -1.31
N VAL A 128 -10.03 -4.23 -0.25
CA VAL A 128 -11.19 -4.77 0.42
C VAL A 128 -12.40 -4.35 -0.40
N GLU A 129 -13.20 -5.31 -0.83
CA GLU A 129 -14.45 -5.09 -1.57
C GLU A 129 -15.53 -4.33 -0.75
N GLY A 130 -15.21 -3.82 0.45
CA GLY A 130 -16.11 -3.03 1.30
C GLY A 130 -15.59 -2.71 2.71
N HIS A 131 -16.47 -2.14 3.54
CA HIS A 131 -16.22 -1.88 4.97
C HIS A 131 -16.78 -3.02 5.82
N TYR A 132 -15.91 -3.85 6.41
CA TYR A 132 -16.31 -4.98 7.24
C TYR A 132 -16.07 -4.71 8.74
N MET A 133 -17.00 -5.17 9.57
CA MET A 133 -16.85 -5.27 11.02
C MET A 133 -17.24 -6.67 11.44
N VAL A 134 -16.27 -7.49 11.86
CA VAL A 134 -16.41 -8.92 12.23
C VAL A 134 -16.80 -9.83 11.06
N VAL A 135 -17.81 -9.47 10.27
CA VAL A 135 -18.29 -10.29 9.15
C VAL A 135 -17.66 -9.81 7.84
N ASN A 136 -16.82 -10.64 7.24
CA ASN A 136 -16.33 -10.49 5.86
C ASN A 136 -16.84 -11.64 4.97
N LYS A 137 -16.55 -11.54 3.68
CA LYS A 137 -16.86 -12.58 2.68
C LYS A 137 -16.40 -13.97 3.10
N THR A 138 -15.18 -14.11 3.63
CA THR A 138 -14.62 -15.38 4.11
C THR A 138 -15.48 -16.03 5.20
N LEU A 139 -15.97 -15.24 6.16
CA LEU A 139 -16.85 -15.76 7.22
C LEU A 139 -18.20 -16.20 6.66
N VAL A 140 -18.77 -15.44 5.71
CA VAL A 140 -20.04 -15.81 5.05
C VAL A 140 -19.89 -17.12 4.28
N GLU A 141 -18.81 -17.28 3.51
CA GLU A 141 -18.50 -18.52 2.79
C GLU A 141 -18.32 -19.71 3.73
N LEU A 142 -17.61 -19.50 4.85
CA LEU A 142 -17.44 -20.53 5.89
C LEU A 142 -18.79 -20.99 6.43
N VAL A 143 -19.68 -20.07 6.79
CA VAL A 143 -21.03 -20.39 7.30
C VAL A 143 -21.86 -21.13 6.24
N VAL A 144 -21.73 -20.77 4.95
CA VAL A 144 -22.37 -21.51 3.86
C VAL A 144 -21.87 -22.95 3.78
N LEU A 145 -20.56 -23.20 3.93
CA LEU A 145 -20.04 -24.57 3.96
C LEU A 145 -20.53 -25.37 5.18
N VAL A 146 -20.73 -24.72 6.33
CA VAL A 146 -21.33 -25.35 7.52
C VAL A 146 -22.73 -25.88 7.19
N VAL A 147 -23.54 -25.15 6.41
CA VAL A 147 -24.86 -25.64 5.96
C VAL A 147 -24.72 -26.99 5.24
N PHE A 148 -23.78 -27.10 4.29
CA PHE A 148 -23.58 -28.34 3.51
C PHE A 148 -23.00 -29.52 4.32
N LEU A 149 -22.43 -29.27 5.50
CA LEU A 149 -22.01 -30.33 6.43
C LEU A 149 -23.22 -31.09 7.02
N PHE A 150 -24.34 -30.38 7.19
CA PHE A 150 -25.59 -30.91 7.76
C PHE A 150 -26.61 -31.36 6.70
N VAL A 151 -26.43 -31.01 5.42
CA VAL A 151 -27.28 -31.52 4.35
C VAL A 151 -27.00 -33.03 4.12
N PRO A 152 -28.01 -33.91 4.22
CA PRO A 152 -27.86 -35.33 3.93
C PRO A 152 -27.30 -35.60 2.53
N ALA A 153 -26.30 -36.48 2.45
CA ALA A 153 -25.73 -36.87 1.18
C ALA A 153 -26.79 -37.57 0.30
N GLY A 154 -26.95 -37.09 -0.94
CA GLY A 154 -27.96 -37.54 -1.88
C GLY A 154 -29.29 -36.77 -1.85
N ALA A 155 -29.46 -35.80 -0.94
CA ALA A 155 -30.63 -34.91 -0.95
C ALA A 155 -30.57 -33.88 -2.09
N LEU A 156 -29.37 -33.43 -2.44
CA LEU A 156 -29.12 -32.53 -3.57
C LEU A 156 -28.75 -33.33 -4.82
N TRP A 157 -29.04 -32.76 -5.99
CA TRP A 157 -28.55 -33.28 -7.26
C TRP A 157 -27.01 -33.25 -7.30
N GLY A 158 -26.40 -34.32 -7.80
CA GLY A 158 -24.94 -34.47 -7.88
C GLY A 158 -24.49 -35.94 -7.86
N LEU A 159 -23.19 -36.15 -8.04
CA LEU A 159 -22.59 -37.49 -8.11
C LEU A 159 -22.79 -38.31 -6.81
N ASP A 160 -22.88 -37.66 -5.65
CA ASP A 160 -23.18 -38.29 -4.35
C ASP A 160 -24.53 -39.04 -4.36
N ARG A 161 -25.53 -38.50 -5.07
CA ARG A 161 -26.86 -39.11 -5.20
C ARG A 161 -26.84 -40.34 -6.11
N LEU A 162 -26.04 -40.30 -7.18
CA LEU A 162 -25.84 -41.44 -8.09
C LEU A 162 -25.11 -42.59 -7.37
N TRP A 163 -24.06 -42.29 -6.62
CA TRP A 163 -23.28 -43.31 -5.91
C TRP A 163 -24.11 -44.03 -4.84
N ARG A 164 -24.93 -43.29 -4.08
CA ARG A 164 -25.85 -43.90 -3.10
C ARG A 164 -26.93 -44.75 -3.77
N GLY A 165 -27.51 -44.28 -4.87
CA GLY A 165 -28.48 -45.05 -5.65
C GLY A 165 -27.91 -46.39 -6.13
N TRP A 166 -26.67 -46.38 -6.62
CA TRP A 166 -25.98 -47.58 -7.08
C TRP A 166 -25.62 -48.55 -5.95
N LYS A 167 -25.16 -48.05 -4.80
CA LYS A 167 -24.91 -48.87 -3.60
C LYS A 167 -26.19 -49.47 -3.01
N SER A 168 -27.31 -48.74 -3.06
CA SER A 168 -28.61 -49.24 -2.61
C SER A 168 -29.17 -50.30 -3.55
N GLN A 169 -29.00 -50.15 -4.87
CA GLN A 169 -29.39 -51.16 -5.85
C GLN A 169 -28.56 -52.44 -5.76
N LYS A 170 -27.24 -52.34 -5.50
CA LYS A 170 -26.38 -53.52 -5.26
C LYS A 170 -26.72 -54.30 -3.98
N LYS A 171 -27.47 -53.70 -3.04
CA LYS A 171 -27.90 -54.34 -1.78
C LYS A 171 -29.28 -55.01 -1.89
N ALA A 172 -30.03 -54.74 -2.96
CA ALA A 172 -31.28 -55.42 -3.24
C ALA A 172 -31.00 -56.65 -4.12
N ALA A 173 -31.37 -57.85 -3.66
CA ALA A 173 -31.25 -59.08 -4.42
C ALA A 173 -32.14 -59.04 -5.69
N PRO A 174 -31.79 -59.75 -6.78
CA PRO A 174 -32.55 -59.69 -8.01
C PRO A 174 -33.84 -60.50 -7.88
N GLN A 175 -34.98 -59.84 -8.07
CA GLN A 175 -36.24 -60.50 -8.44
C GLN A 175 -36.64 -60.02 -9.84
N ASP A 176 -37.03 -60.99 -10.66
CA ASP A 176 -37.34 -60.88 -12.08
C ASP A 176 -38.33 -59.77 -12.44
N ALA A 177 -38.06 -59.09 -13.56
CA ALA A 177 -38.97 -58.94 -14.71
C ALA A 177 -38.64 -57.68 -15.55
N SER A 178 -38.82 -57.82 -16.86
CA SER A 178 -38.63 -56.84 -17.93
C SER A 178 -39.06 -55.40 -17.59
N ALA A 179 -38.11 -54.47 -17.75
CA ALA A 179 -38.32 -53.04 -17.53
C ALA A 179 -39.16 -52.39 -18.66
N PRO A 180 -40.29 -51.71 -18.38
CA PRO A 180 -41.08 -51.01 -19.40
C PRO A 180 -40.33 -49.78 -19.95
N PRO A 181 -40.60 -49.32 -21.19
CA PRO A 181 -39.87 -48.22 -21.84
C PRO A 181 -39.81 -46.91 -21.01
N ASP A 182 -40.84 -46.63 -20.20
CA ASP A 182 -40.88 -45.47 -19.30
C ASP A 182 -39.82 -45.50 -18.20
N THR A 183 -39.39 -46.69 -17.75
CA THR A 183 -38.32 -46.81 -16.75
C THR A 183 -36.96 -46.41 -17.32
N VAL A 184 -36.73 -46.64 -18.62
CA VAL A 184 -35.50 -46.21 -19.31
C VAL A 184 -35.47 -44.68 -19.45
N ILE A 185 -36.61 -44.05 -19.77
CA ILE A 185 -36.74 -42.58 -19.88
C ILE A 185 -36.56 -41.91 -18.50
N LEU A 186 -37.18 -42.44 -17.44
CA LEU A 186 -37.02 -41.97 -16.07
C LEU A 186 -35.58 -42.12 -15.56
N THR A 187 -34.89 -43.19 -15.97
CA THR A 187 -33.48 -43.42 -15.63
C THR A 187 -32.57 -42.42 -16.33
N ARG A 188 -32.77 -42.14 -17.62
CA ARG A 188 -32.01 -41.12 -18.37
C ARG A 188 -32.19 -39.73 -17.76
N ARG A 189 -33.43 -39.33 -17.48
CA ARG A 189 -33.74 -38.04 -16.85
C ARG A 189 -33.07 -37.88 -15.49
N ARG A 190 -33.13 -38.91 -14.64
CA ARG A 190 -32.50 -38.90 -13.31
C ARG A 190 -30.97 -38.86 -13.38
N THR A 191 -30.37 -39.49 -14.39
CA THR A 191 -28.92 -39.40 -14.64
C THR A 191 -28.52 -38.00 -15.08
N LEU A 192 -29.27 -37.39 -16.01
CA LEU A 192 -29.02 -36.00 -16.45
C LEU A 192 -29.16 -34.99 -15.32
N GLU A 193 -30.20 -35.13 -14.49
CA GLU A 193 -30.41 -34.27 -13.31
C GLU A 193 -29.22 -34.32 -12.33
N ASN A 194 -28.53 -35.45 -12.20
CA ASN A 194 -27.36 -35.57 -11.30
C ASN A 194 -26.04 -35.15 -11.95
N LEU A 195 -26.02 -34.89 -13.25
CA LEU A 195 -24.86 -34.40 -14.00
C LEU A 195 -24.91 -32.89 -14.24
N ILE A 196 -25.84 -32.15 -13.63
CA ILE A 196 -25.99 -30.69 -13.79
C ILE A 196 -24.68 -29.92 -13.52
N GLY A 197 -23.79 -30.42 -12.65
CA GLY A 197 -22.50 -29.78 -12.38
C GLY A 197 -21.53 -29.75 -13.58
N ALA A 198 -21.59 -30.73 -14.49
CA ALA A 198 -20.67 -30.84 -15.64
C ALA A 198 -20.85 -29.73 -16.70
N PRO A 199 -22.06 -29.45 -17.23
CA PRO A 199 -22.25 -28.35 -18.17
C PRO A 199 -21.98 -26.98 -17.52
N VAL A 200 -22.30 -26.83 -16.23
CA VAL A 200 -21.98 -25.61 -15.47
C VAL A 200 -20.47 -25.40 -15.39
N LEU A 201 -19.71 -26.45 -15.06
CA LEU A 201 -18.25 -26.41 -15.03
C LEU A 201 -17.67 -26.02 -16.40
N ALA A 202 -18.22 -26.57 -17.49
CA ALA A 202 -17.78 -26.25 -18.86
C ALA A 202 -18.03 -24.78 -19.22
N VAL A 203 -19.22 -24.24 -18.91
CA VAL A 203 -19.56 -22.83 -19.14
C VAL A 203 -18.67 -21.90 -18.32
N LEU A 204 -18.49 -22.20 -17.04
CA LEU A 204 -17.66 -21.39 -16.15
C LEU A 204 -16.18 -21.45 -16.54
N GLY A 205 -15.69 -22.62 -16.96
CA GLY A 205 -14.34 -22.78 -17.51
C GLY A 205 -14.11 -21.94 -18.77
N TYR A 206 -15.07 -21.95 -19.70
CA TYR A 206 -15.03 -21.08 -20.88
C TYR A 206 -15.04 -19.59 -20.51
N ALA A 207 -15.89 -19.18 -19.56
CA ALA A 207 -15.95 -17.80 -19.10
C ALA A 207 -14.64 -17.36 -18.41
N ALA A 208 -14.03 -18.23 -17.61
CA ALA A 208 -12.73 -17.97 -16.98
C ALA A 208 -11.59 -17.86 -17.98
N ASP A 209 -11.53 -18.72 -19.01
CA ASP A 209 -10.52 -18.62 -20.07
C ASP A 209 -10.66 -17.30 -20.83
N ARG A 210 -11.88 -16.92 -21.23
CA ARG A 210 -12.13 -15.61 -21.85
C ARG A 210 -11.73 -14.44 -20.96
N LYS A 211 -12.09 -14.47 -19.68
CA LYS A 211 -11.73 -13.44 -18.71
C LYS A 211 -10.21 -13.36 -18.53
N TYR A 212 -9.54 -14.50 -18.37
CA TYR A 212 -8.09 -14.55 -18.20
C TYR A 212 -7.35 -14.03 -19.42
N ASN A 213 -7.78 -14.42 -20.63
CA ASN A 213 -7.23 -13.89 -21.87
C ASN A 213 -7.46 -12.37 -22.00
N TRP A 214 -8.62 -11.86 -21.55
CA TRP A 214 -8.90 -10.42 -21.51
C TRP A 214 -8.02 -9.67 -20.50
N GLU A 215 -7.89 -10.17 -19.26
CA GLU A 215 -7.05 -9.56 -18.21
C GLU A 215 -5.54 -9.71 -18.48
N LYS A 216 -5.11 -10.74 -19.18
CA LYS A 216 -3.72 -10.87 -19.65
C LYS A 216 -3.37 -9.78 -20.68
N VAL A 217 -4.34 -9.38 -21.50
CA VAL A 217 -4.20 -8.29 -22.47
C VAL A 217 -4.36 -6.91 -21.80
N HIS A 218 -5.04 -6.85 -20.65
CA HIS A 218 -5.26 -5.63 -19.87
C HIS A 218 -4.81 -5.82 -18.42
N ALA A 219 -3.56 -5.45 -18.10
CA ALA A 219 -2.83 -5.64 -16.84
C ALA A 219 -3.48 -5.01 -15.56
N ILE A 220 -4.75 -5.31 -15.29
CA ILE A 220 -5.57 -4.72 -14.24
C ILE A 220 -5.93 -5.82 -13.24
N THR A 221 -4.95 -6.39 -12.54
CA THR A 221 -5.21 -7.14 -11.31
C THR A 221 -4.03 -6.98 -10.34
N GLY A 222 -4.26 -6.25 -9.24
CA GLY A 222 -3.31 -6.20 -8.11
C GLY A 222 -1.88 -5.74 -8.44
N ALA A 223 -1.69 -5.00 -9.54
CA ALA A 223 -0.38 -4.64 -10.05
C ALA A 223 0.49 -3.97 -8.99
N THR A 224 -0.09 -3.16 -8.10
CA THR A 224 0.67 -2.45 -7.07
C THR A 224 1.38 -3.35 -6.07
N VAL A 225 0.70 -4.33 -5.45
CA VAL A 225 1.35 -5.20 -4.44
C VAL A 225 2.43 -6.06 -5.10
N LYS A 226 2.16 -6.57 -6.32
CA LYS A 226 3.17 -7.28 -7.12
C LYS A 226 4.34 -6.38 -7.54
N LEU A 227 4.08 -5.12 -7.90
CA LEU A 227 5.11 -4.13 -8.24
C LEU A 227 6.03 -3.85 -7.05
N GLN A 228 5.49 -3.76 -5.83
CA GLN A 228 6.28 -3.54 -4.61
C GLN A 228 7.21 -4.71 -4.28
N ASP A 229 6.70 -5.94 -4.35
CA ASP A 229 7.52 -7.13 -4.05
C ASP A 229 8.56 -7.42 -5.13
N LEU A 230 8.29 -7.05 -6.40
CA LEU A 230 9.28 -7.09 -7.46
C LEU A 230 10.33 -5.99 -7.27
N SER A 231 9.91 -4.76 -6.99
CA SER A 231 10.83 -3.63 -6.89
C SER A 231 11.79 -3.75 -5.71
N LEU A 232 11.34 -4.24 -4.54
CA LEU A 232 12.25 -4.43 -3.40
C LEU A 232 13.37 -5.46 -3.66
N LYS A 233 13.17 -6.42 -4.58
CA LYS A 233 14.23 -7.35 -5.00
C LYS A 233 15.32 -6.67 -5.83
N ASP A 234 15.00 -5.54 -6.45
CA ASP A 234 15.90 -4.77 -7.30
C ASP A 234 16.74 -3.75 -6.52
N LEU A 235 16.64 -3.71 -5.18
CA LEU A 235 17.46 -2.86 -4.34
C LEU A 235 18.94 -3.23 -4.43
N LYS A 236 19.80 -2.25 -4.73
CA LYS A 236 21.24 -2.42 -4.92
C LYS A 236 22.05 -2.45 -3.62
N GLY A 237 21.48 -2.03 -2.50
CA GLY A 237 22.18 -2.00 -1.21
C GLY A 237 21.47 -1.16 -0.14
N GLU A 238 22.21 -0.86 0.93
CA GLU A 238 21.71 -0.04 2.03
C GLU A 238 21.91 1.46 1.74
N LEU A 239 20.85 2.25 1.91
CA LEU A 239 20.89 3.69 1.72
C LEU A 239 21.75 4.36 2.82
N PRO A 240 22.80 5.12 2.46
CA PRO A 240 23.64 5.79 3.45
C PRO A 240 22.86 6.77 4.32
N GLN A 241 23.32 6.95 5.55
CA GLN A 241 22.68 7.79 6.57
C GLN A 241 23.66 8.87 7.06
N GLY A 242 23.10 9.96 7.58
CA GLY A 242 23.79 10.98 8.35
C GLY A 242 23.06 11.23 9.66
N THR A 243 23.48 12.21 10.44
CA THR A 243 22.96 12.52 11.77
C THR A 243 22.51 13.98 11.87
N ILE A 244 21.39 14.22 12.54
CA ILE A 244 21.01 15.55 13.01
C ILE A 244 20.72 15.43 14.51
N GLY A 245 21.61 15.98 15.33
CA GLY A 245 21.56 15.78 16.78
C GLY A 245 21.70 14.29 17.14
N LYS A 246 20.63 13.67 17.63
CA LYS A 246 20.58 12.23 17.96
C LYS A 246 19.86 11.40 16.88
N LEU A 247 19.29 12.04 15.87
CA LEU A 247 18.51 11.40 14.83
C LEU A 247 19.44 10.88 13.74
N LYS A 248 19.38 9.58 13.45
CA LYS A 248 20.07 8.99 12.30
C LYS A 248 19.10 9.01 11.12
N ILE A 249 19.40 9.80 10.10
CA ILE A 249 18.49 10.11 8.98
C ILE A 249 19.09 9.54 7.69
N SER A 250 18.26 8.93 6.83
CA SER A 250 18.66 8.51 5.49
C SER A 250 19.01 9.71 4.62
N ARG A 251 20.09 9.63 3.83
CA ARG A 251 20.52 10.74 2.95
C ARG A 251 19.49 11.12 1.89
N LEU A 252 18.53 10.22 1.61
CA LEU A 252 17.30 10.50 0.88
C LEU A 252 16.11 10.48 1.87
N ILE A 253 15.35 11.56 1.91
CA ILE A 253 14.15 11.77 2.74
C ILE A 253 12.91 11.75 1.81
N LEU A 254 11.85 11.06 2.23
CA LEU A 254 10.61 10.98 1.47
C LEU A 254 9.80 12.28 1.60
N GLY A 255 9.55 12.97 0.49
CA GLY A 255 8.81 14.24 0.45
C GLY A 255 7.28 14.08 0.42
N GLY A 256 6.57 14.72 1.35
CA GLY A 256 5.11 14.62 1.48
C GLY A 256 4.27 15.48 0.53
N ASN A 257 4.84 16.44 -0.20
CA ASN A 257 4.06 17.35 -1.05
C ASN A 257 3.08 16.65 -2.01
N LEU A 258 3.45 15.48 -2.54
CA LEU A 258 2.62 14.70 -3.45
C LEU A 258 1.35 14.19 -2.75
N ILE A 259 1.46 13.83 -1.46
CA ILE A 259 0.35 13.35 -0.62
C ILE A 259 -0.66 14.48 -0.38
N GLY A 260 -0.18 15.68 -0.03
CA GLY A 260 -1.01 16.88 0.12
C GLY A 260 -1.62 17.43 -1.19
N GLY A 261 -1.23 16.89 -2.35
CA GLY A 261 -1.71 17.32 -3.67
C GLY A 261 -1.02 18.58 -4.21
N TYR A 262 0.16 18.94 -3.68
CA TYR A 262 0.97 20.07 -4.13
C TYR A 262 1.89 19.65 -5.28
N SER A 263 1.33 19.62 -6.50
CA SER A 263 1.99 19.01 -7.66
C SER A 263 3.10 19.82 -8.30
N HIS A 264 3.14 21.13 -8.10
CA HIS A 264 4.03 22.04 -8.86
C HIS A 264 4.01 21.73 -10.36
N SER A 265 2.81 21.67 -10.89
CA SER A 265 2.52 21.02 -12.16
C SER A 265 2.79 21.91 -13.38
N ARG A 266 3.33 23.11 -13.18
CA ARG A 266 3.51 24.11 -14.24
C ARG A 266 2.19 24.33 -15.00
N ASP A 267 2.13 23.89 -16.25
CA ASP A 267 0.99 24.01 -17.16
C ASP A 267 -0.02 22.85 -17.04
N LEU A 268 0.31 21.78 -16.29
CA LEU A 268 -0.56 20.62 -16.10
C LEU A 268 -1.62 20.90 -15.03
N ILE A 269 -2.67 21.62 -15.40
CA ILE A 269 -3.74 22.08 -14.48
C ILE A 269 -4.46 20.95 -13.71
N TYR A 270 -4.38 19.71 -14.19
CA TYR A 270 -4.99 18.53 -13.55
C TYR A 270 -4.06 17.81 -12.56
N GLY A 271 -2.80 18.23 -12.45
CA GLY A 271 -1.81 17.62 -11.55
C GLY A 271 -2.28 17.52 -10.10
N PRO A 272 -2.80 18.60 -9.48
CA PRO A 272 -3.27 18.55 -8.10
C PRO A 272 -4.42 17.57 -7.88
N GLN A 273 -5.39 17.52 -8.79
CA GLN A 273 -6.53 16.59 -8.69
C GLN A 273 -6.06 15.16 -8.88
N LEU A 274 -5.14 14.91 -9.82
CA LEU A 274 -4.56 13.58 -10.03
C LEU A 274 -3.82 13.09 -8.78
N PHE A 275 -3.02 13.94 -8.16
CA PHE A 275 -2.25 13.57 -6.96
C PHE A 275 -3.18 13.22 -5.80
N LYS A 276 -4.25 14.01 -5.60
CA LYS A 276 -5.27 13.72 -4.57
C LYS A 276 -6.07 12.45 -4.87
N ALA A 277 -6.41 12.20 -6.14
CA ALA A 277 -7.12 10.99 -6.54
C ALA A 277 -6.24 9.73 -6.38
N TYR A 278 -4.94 9.87 -6.63
CA TYR A 278 -3.96 8.80 -6.51
C TYR A 278 -3.64 8.46 -5.04
N ASN A 279 -3.32 9.48 -4.24
CA ASN A 279 -2.89 9.34 -2.84
C ASN A 279 -4.07 9.16 -1.87
N THR A 280 -4.81 8.07 -2.05
CA THR A 280 -5.74 7.56 -1.03
C THR A 280 -4.97 7.14 0.24
N ASP A 281 -5.62 7.11 1.41
CA ASP A 281 -5.00 6.63 2.67
C ASP A 281 -4.23 5.31 2.49
N ARG A 282 -4.81 4.36 1.76
CA ARG A 282 -4.18 3.07 1.43
C ARG A 282 -2.90 3.27 0.62
N LYS A 283 -2.97 4.09 -0.43
CA LYS A 283 -1.82 4.36 -1.29
C LYS A 283 -0.69 5.08 -0.53
N VAL A 284 -1.04 5.99 0.37
CA VAL A 284 -0.07 6.65 1.24
C VAL A 284 0.65 5.63 2.13
N PHE A 285 -0.09 4.70 2.75
CA PHE A 285 0.50 3.65 3.59
C PHE A 285 1.42 2.72 2.78
N GLU A 286 0.99 2.33 1.59
CA GLU A 286 1.77 1.54 0.63
C GLU A 286 3.09 2.23 0.28
N THR A 287 3.07 3.54 -0.01
CA THR A 287 4.27 4.33 -0.31
C THR A 287 5.20 4.42 0.91
N LEU A 288 4.65 4.68 2.10
CA LEU A 288 5.43 4.79 3.35
C LEU A 288 6.11 3.46 3.70
N GLU A 289 5.38 2.34 3.59
CA GLU A 289 5.92 1.01 3.85
C GLU A 289 7.01 0.65 2.84
N LEU A 290 6.78 0.91 1.56
CA LEU A 290 7.79 0.67 0.53
C LEU A 290 9.05 1.51 0.77
N ALA A 291 8.90 2.79 1.12
CA ALA A 291 10.01 3.67 1.43
C ALA A 291 10.81 3.19 2.64
N GLU A 292 10.13 2.80 3.72
CA GLU A 292 10.77 2.26 4.94
C GLU A 292 11.52 0.96 4.65
N ARG A 293 10.92 0.03 3.89
CA ARG A 293 11.56 -1.22 3.48
C ARG A 293 12.72 -1.00 2.49
N ALA A 294 12.68 0.06 1.70
CA ALA A 294 13.77 0.47 0.82
C ALA A 294 14.90 1.22 1.54
N GLY A 295 14.78 1.46 2.86
CA GLY A 295 15.82 2.08 3.68
C GLY A 295 15.67 3.59 3.90
N ILE A 296 14.63 4.22 3.35
CA ILE A 296 14.27 5.60 3.69
C ILE A 296 13.64 5.59 5.08
N ASN A 297 14.23 6.31 6.04
CA ASN A 297 13.78 6.25 7.43
C ASN A 297 13.11 7.54 7.93
N THR A 298 12.97 8.55 7.07
CA THR A 298 12.42 9.87 7.44
C THR A 298 11.44 10.36 6.39
N PHE A 299 10.27 10.82 6.85
CA PHE A 299 9.19 11.38 6.04
C PHE A 299 9.05 12.89 6.28
N CYS A 300 9.12 13.69 5.22
CA CYS A 300 8.89 15.14 5.31
C CYS A 300 7.39 15.45 5.22
N ALA A 301 6.76 15.61 6.37
CA ALA A 301 5.31 15.74 6.51
C ALA A 301 4.83 17.20 6.56
N ASP A 302 3.70 17.48 5.93
CA ASP A 302 2.87 18.62 6.34
C ASP A 302 2.16 18.30 7.68
N PRO A 303 1.95 19.27 8.58
CA PRO A 303 1.19 19.06 9.82
C PRO A 303 -0.17 18.40 9.62
N LYS A 304 -0.83 18.60 8.47
CA LYS A 304 -2.11 17.97 8.13
C LYS A 304 -1.98 16.46 7.82
N GLU A 305 -0.78 16.00 7.47
CA GLU A 305 -0.48 14.59 7.17
C GLU A 305 -0.11 13.80 8.43
N MET A 306 0.25 14.48 9.52
CA MET A 306 0.68 13.87 10.78
C MET A 306 -0.35 12.90 11.42
N PRO A 307 -1.68 13.15 11.39
CA PRO A 307 -2.65 12.19 11.89
C PRO A 307 -2.62 10.86 11.10
N LEU A 308 -2.56 10.93 9.77
CA LEU A 308 -2.50 9.76 8.90
C LEU A 308 -1.18 9.00 9.08
N PHE A 309 -0.06 9.73 9.15
CA PHE A 309 1.25 9.14 9.41
C PHE A 309 1.36 8.50 10.80
N THR A 310 0.77 9.11 11.84
CA THR A 310 0.72 8.52 13.18
C THR A 310 -0.07 7.22 13.18
N LYS A 311 -1.21 7.19 12.49
CA LYS A 311 -1.98 5.96 12.27
C LYS A 311 -1.16 4.90 11.53
N TYR A 312 -0.38 5.27 10.51
CA TYR A 312 0.55 4.36 9.82
C TYR A 312 1.56 3.77 10.83
N ARG A 313 2.21 4.61 11.63
CA ARG A 313 3.22 4.16 12.61
C ARG A 313 2.66 3.20 13.63
N GLU A 314 1.51 3.53 14.22
CA GLU A 314 0.84 2.68 15.21
C GLU A 314 0.45 1.32 14.63
N LEU A 315 -0.13 1.33 13.42
CA LEU A 315 -0.61 0.10 12.79
C LEU A 315 0.54 -0.79 12.32
N ASN A 316 1.64 -0.20 11.84
CA ASN A 316 2.75 -0.95 11.27
C ASN A 316 3.91 -1.17 12.25
N SER A 317 3.80 -0.69 13.50
CA SER A 317 4.94 -0.64 14.44
C SER A 317 6.18 0.02 13.81
N SER A 318 5.96 0.96 12.90
CA SER A 318 7.01 1.63 12.14
C SER A 318 7.84 2.53 13.04
N LYS A 319 9.14 2.59 12.75
CA LYS A 319 10.10 3.46 13.44
C LYS A 319 10.48 4.68 12.60
N MET A 320 9.77 4.91 11.50
CA MET A 320 10.02 6.01 10.60
C MET A 320 9.91 7.35 11.34
N GLN A 321 10.91 8.20 11.12
CA GLN A 321 11.05 9.54 11.67
C GLN A 321 10.32 10.55 10.77
N THR A 322 10.17 11.78 11.24
CA THR A 322 9.53 12.88 10.51
C THR A 322 10.36 14.14 10.47
N LEU A 323 10.35 14.82 9.33
CA LEU A 323 10.76 16.21 9.16
C LEU A 323 9.49 17.05 8.94
N VAL A 324 8.96 17.70 9.99
CA VAL A 324 7.65 18.35 9.92
C VAL A 324 7.77 19.83 9.51
N GLN A 325 6.94 20.23 8.53
CA GLN A 325 6.89 21.57 7.96
C GLN A 325 6.03 22.53 8.79
N ILE A 326 6.64 23.40 9.59
CA ILE A 326 5.90 24.38 10.40
C ILE A 326 5.58 25.63 9.57
N TRP A 327 4.30 25.94 9.46
CA TRP A 327 3.80 27.13 8.77
C TRP A 327 2.76 27.88 9.61
N GLY A 328 2.63 29.19 9.38
CA GLY A 328 1.74 30.10 10.13
C GLY A 328 2.04 31.56 9.81
N GLN A 329 1.05 32.46 9.90
CA GLN A 329 1.14 33.88 9.57
C GLN A 329 0.33 34.72 10.57
N PRO A 330 0.75 35.93 11.02
CA PRO A 330 2.06 36.59 10.97
C PRO A 330 2.73 36.74 12.37
N LYS A 331 2.26 36.05 13.41
CA LYS A 331 2.79 36.14 14.78
C LYS A 331 3.45 34.82 15.22
N PRO A 332 4.46 34.85 16.10
CA PRO A 332 5.05 33.65 16.69
C PRO A 332 4.02 32.73 17.38
N ALA A 333 2.98 33.30 17.99
CA ALA A 333 1.87 32.56 18.58
C ALA A 333 1.12 31.69 17.55
N ASP A 334 1.13 32.09 16.27
CA ASP A 334 0.42 31.40 15.20
C ASP A 334 1.15 30.13 14.74
N MET A 335 2.47 30.04 14.97
CA MET A 335 3.22 28.80 14.76
C MET A 335 3.19 27.88 15.98
N LYS A 336 2.97 28.43 17.19
CA LYS A 336 2.95 27.65 18.43
C LYS A 336 1.97 26.48 18.38
N GLU A 337 0.72 26.75 17.98
CA GLU A 337 -0.31 25.70 17.89
C GLU A 337 0.07 24.60 16.88
N VAL A 338 0.66 24.99 15.76
CA VAL A 338 1.11 24.05 14.72
C VAL A 338 2.28 23.21 15.22
N ILE A 339 3.20 23.81 15.98
CA ILE A 339 4.32 23.11 16.63
C ILE A 339 3.78 22.14 17.67
N ASP A 340 2.91 22.58 18.57
CA ASP A 340 2.32 21.73 19.61
C ASP A 340 1.62 20.52 19.00
N LYS A 341 0.78 20.73 17.97
CA LYS A 341 0.13 19.63 17.23
C LYS A 341 1.14 18.67 16.59
N ALA A 342 2.20 19.19 15.97
CA ALA A 342 3.24 18.35 15.39
C ALA A 342 3.93 17.48 16.44
N ILE A 343 4.17 18.02 17.64
CA ILE A 343 4.73 17.28 18.79
C ILE A 343 3.75 16.27 19.36
N ASP A 344 2.47 16.62 19.50
CA ASP A 344 1.41 15.72 19.98
C ASP A 344 1.25 14.49 19.08
N TYR A 345 1.41 14.67 17.77
CA TYR A 345 1.50 13.58 16.80
C TYR A 345 2.90 12.96 16.69
N GLY A 346 3.80 13.18 17.65
CA GLY A 346 5.11 12.53 17.72
C GLY A 346 6.09 12.92 16.60
N GLY A 347 6.11 14.19 16.21
CA GLY A 347 7.09 14.73 15.27
C GLY A 347 8.51 14.65 15.82
N THR A 348 9.45 14.08 15.06
CA THR A 348 10.83 13.84 15.53
C THR A 348 11.79 15.01 15.30
N THR A 349 11.59 15.79 14.23
CA THR A 349 12.29 17.06 13.97
C THR A 349 11.38 18.00 13.20
N LEU A 350 11.45 19.30 13.49
CA LEU A 350 10.56 20.32 12.96
C LEU A 350 11.38 21.44 12.32
N TYR A 351 10.88 22.03 11.24
CA TYR A 351 11.51 23.20 10.64
C TYR A 351 10.48 24.23 10.21
N ILE A 352 10.85 25.51 10.30
CA ILE A 352 10.04 26.60 9.76
C ILE A 352 10.06 26.48 8.24
N ARG A 353 8.91 26.32 7.59
CA ARG A 353 8.82 26.06 6.15
C ARG A 353 9.41 27.24 5.34
N GLY A 354 9.93 26.93 4.14
CA GLY A 354 10.66 27.91 3.32
C GLY A 354 9.87 29.15 2.92
N VAL A 355 8.55 29.04 2.76
CA VAL A 355 7.69 30.21 2.47
C VAL A 355 7.73 31.19 3.65
N GLU A 356 7.57 30.69 4.88
CA GLU A 356 7.63 31.48 6.10
C GLU A 356 9.04 32.06 6.35
N GLY A 357 10.08 31.27 6.09
CA GLY A 357 11.47 31.74 6.12
C GLY A 357 11.70 32.96 5.22
N ASP A 358 11.23 32.89 3.98
CA ASP A 358 11.35 33.99 3.01
C ASP A 358 10.50 35.20 3.42
N ILE A 359 9.25 34.99 3.85
CA ILE A 359 8.32 36.08 4.24
C ILE A 359 8.89 36.88 5.40
N PHE A 360 9.31 36.22 6.48
CA PHE A 360 9.79 36.90 7.67
C PHE A 360 11.14 37.56 7.44
N THR A 361 12.04 36.94 6.67
CA THR A 361 13.32 37.56 6.30
C THR A 361 13.10 38.81 5.45
N ARG A 362 12.22 38.75 4.42
CA ARG A 362 11.90 39.91 3.57
C ARG A 362 11.29 41.06 4.38
N ALA A 363 10.49 40.75 5.41
CA ALA A 363 9.89 41.73 6.30
C ALA A 363 10.83 42.23 7.42
N GLY A 364 12.07 41.72 7.52
CA GLY A 364 13.00 42.05 8.60
C GLY A 364 12.63 41.47 9.98
N GLN A 365 11.73 40.49 10.01
CA GLN A 365 11.18 39.86 11.22
C GLN A 365 11.96 38.60 11.64
N LEU A 366 13.29 38.74 11.79
CA LEU A 366 14.16 37.62 12.19
C LEU A 366 13.89 37.16 13.64
N ASP A 367 13.36 38.05 14.48
CA ASP A 367 12.91 37.74 15.83
C ASP A 367 11.78 36.70 15.84
N VAL A 368 10.87 36.75 14.86
CA VAL A 368 9.79 35.77 14.70
C VAL A 368 10.36 34.38 14.39
N LEU A 369 11.35 34.31 13.49
CA LEU A 369 12.07 33.07 13.18
C LEU A 369 12.82 32.53 14.40
N GLY A 370 13.55 33.39 15.12
CA GLY A 370 14.30 33.03 16.31
C GLY A 370 13.40 32.49 17.42
N ASN A 371 12.28 33.16 17.70
CA ASN A 371 11.32 32.74 18.72
C ASN A 371 10.67 31.38 18.39
N ALA A 372 10.30 31.15 17.13
CA ALA A 372 9.74 29.87 16.69
C ALA A 372 10.79 28.74 16.75
N LEU A 373 12.02 29.03 16.32
CA LEU A 373 13.15 28.11 16.42
C LEU A 373 13.40 27.69 17.87
N ASP A 374 13.51 28.66 18.79
CA ASP A 374 13.72 28.40 20.21
C ASP A 374 12.55 27.63 20.82
N TYR A 375 11.32 27.90 20.38
CA TYR A 375 10.15 27.17 20.85
C TYR A 375 10.19 25.70 20.44
N ILE A 376 10.57 25.38 19.20
CA ILE A 376 10.77 23.99 18.76
C ILE A 376 11.83 23.31 19.62
N LYS A 377 12.99 23.95 19.83
CA LYS A 377 14.09 23.38 20.64
C LYS A 377 13.66 23.11 22.08
N LYS A 378 12.80 23.96 22.66
CA LYS A 378 12.22 23.74 24.00
C LYS A 378 11.35 22.48 24.10
N GLN A 379 10.79 22.00 22.98
CA GLN A 379 10.06 20.72 22.93
C GLN A 379 11.00 19.50 22.92
N GLY A 380 12.32 19.70 22.89
CA GLY A 380 13.31 18.63 22.97
C GLY A 380 13.63 17.94 21.64
N VAL A 381 13.20 18.52 20.51
CA VAL A 381 13.47 18.02 19.15
C VAL A 381 14.39 18.99 18.39
N PRO A 382 15.16 18.51 17.40
CA PRO A 382 15.96 19.40 16.56
C PRO A 382 15.08 20.38 15.77
N ALA A 383 15.61 21.59 15.55
CA ALA A 383 14.89 22.68 14.93
C ALA A 383 15.64 23.23 13.71
N GLY A 384 14.97 23.29 12.56
CA GLY A 384 15.53 23.83 11.32
C GLY A 384 14.86 25.09 10.81
N ILE A 385 15.52 25.76 9.85
CA ILE A 385 14.94 26.88 9.10
C ILE A 385 14.96 26.54 7.61
N GLY A 386 13.79 26.63 6.99
CA GLY A 386 13.59 26.44 5.56
C GLY A 386 13.73 27.74 4.79
N ALA A 387 14.09 27.65 3.51
CA ALA A 387 14.22 28.80 2.64
C ALA A 387 14.08 28.45 1.16
N HIS A 388 13.47 29.36 0.38
CA HIS A 388 13.70 29.38 -1.07
C HIS A 388 14.80 30.38 -1.43
N SER A 389 14.82 31.53 -0.75
CA SER A 389 15.87 32.53 -0.92
C SER A 389 17.11 32.20 -0.10
N ILE A 390 18.30 32.33 -0.69
CA ILE A 390 19.56 32.17 0.06
C ILE A 390 19.78 33.29 1.08
N GLU A 391 19.08 34.42 0.95
CA GLU A 391 19.13 35.50 1.94
C GLU A 391 18.64 35.02 3.32
N VAL A 392 17.72 34.06 3.40
CA VAL A 392 17.22 33.57 4.69
C VAL A 392 18.35 33.02 5.57
N PRO A 393 19.14 32.00 5.16
CA PRO A 393 20.31 31.58 5.93
C PRO A 393 21.34 32.69 6.18
N ILE A 394 21.61 33.55 5.18
CA ILE A 394 22.59 34.64 5.33
C ILE A 394 22.19 35.58 6.48
N GLN A 395 20.92 36.01 6.50
CA GLN A 395 20.43 36.92 7.53
C GLN A 395 20.29 36.22 8.89
N CYS A 396 19.92 34.93 8.91
CA CYS A 396 19.89 34.14 10.15
C CYS A 396 21.29 34.04 10.79
N GLU A 397 22.33 33.71 10.01
CA GLU A 397 23.71 33.66 10.53
C GLU A 397 24.21 35.04 10.98
N LYS A 398 23.92 36.11 10.22
CA LYS A 398 24.27 37.49 10.61
C LYS A 398 23.61 37.93 11.92
N ALA A 399 22.35 37.52 12.13
CA ALA A 399 21.60 37.81 13.35
C ALA A 399 21.92 36.87 14.51
N GLY A 400 22.82 35.90 14.32
CA GLY A 400 23.22 34.95 15.36
C GLY A 400 22.18 33.89 15.71
N LEU A 401 21.20 33.62 14.83
CA LEU A 401 20.27 32.52 15.01
C LEU A 401 21.03 31.18 14.92
N ASN A 402 20.61 30.21 15.73
CA ASN A 402 21.30 28.92 15.83
C ASN A 402 20.40 27.71 15.52
N PRO A 403 19.93 27.57 14.26
CA PRO A 403 19.22 26.36 13.84
C PRO A 403 20.15 25.16 13.83
N ASP A 404 19.60 23.99 14.11
CA ASP A 404 20.34 22.72 14.09
C ASP A 404 20.64 22.25 12.65
N TYR A 405 19.85 22.73 11.67
CA TYR A 405 20.04 22.48 10.24
C TYR A 405 19.26 23.51 9.40
N TYR A 406 19.57 23.60 8.11
CA TYR A 406 18.80 24.40 7.14
C TYR A 406 18.14 23.51 6.09
N VAL A 407 16.96 23.91 5.61
CA VAL A 407 16.23 23.23 4.52
C VAL A 407 16.12 24.18 3.32
N LYS A 408 16.94 24.00 2.29
CA LYS A 408 17.08 24.98 1.21
C LYS A 408 16.67 24.39 -0.14
N THR A 409 15.91 25.14 -0.92
CA THR A 409 15.69 24.77 -2.32
C THR A 409 17.02 24.76 -3.04
N PHE A 410 17.38 23.67 -3.69
CA PHE A 410 18.70 23.61 -4.30
C PHE A 410 18.73 22.68 -5.51
N HIS A 411 18.85 23.29 -6.69
CA HIS A 411 18.91 22.59 -7.98
C HIS A 411 19.69 23.44 -8.98
N SER A 412 20.25 22.81 -10.02
CA SER A 412 20.85 23.55 -11.13
C SER A 412 19.80 24.37 -11.86
N ASP A 413 20.19 25.44 -12.55
CA ASP A 413 19.35 26.23 -13.44
C ASP A 413 19.53 25.87 -14.93
N LYS A 414 20.23 24.76 -15.22
CA LYS A 414 20.52 24.29 -16.59
C LYS A 414 19.38 23.47 -17.19
N TYR A 415 18.20 24.07 -17.31
CA TYR A 415 17.03 23.47 -17.95
C TYR A 415 16.21 24.53 -18.70
N TRP A 416 15.45 24.09 -19.70
CA TRP A 416 14.86 24.97 -20.72
C TRP A 416 13.91 26.06 -20.18
N SER A 417 13.26 25.81 -19.05
CA SER A 417 12.29 26.72 -18.41
C SER A 417 12.88 27.50 -17.23
N ALA A 418 14.19 27.39 -16.96
CA ALA A 418 14.81 28.20 -15.94
C ALA A 418 14.76 29.70 -16.32
N THR A 419 14.35 30.55 -15.39
CA THR A 419 14.33 32.01 -15.61
C THR A 419 15.77 32.49 -15.87
N PRO A 420 16.07 33.27 -16.92
CA PRO A 420 17.41 33.78 -17.18
C PRO A 420 17.91 34.66 -16.04
N LEU A 421 19.22 34.61 -15.73
CA LEU A 421 19.81 35.32 -14.58
C LEU A 421 19.42 36.80 -14.50
N LYS A 422 19.44 37.51 -15.65
CA LYS A 422 19.09 38.93 -15.77
C LYS A 422 17.64 39.27 -15.36
N ASP A 423 16.76 38.28 -15.39
CA ASP A 423 15.33 38.42 -15.13
C ASP A 423 14.93 37.90 -13.74
N ARG A 424 15.90 37.40 -12.94
CA ARG A 424 15.63 36.85 -11.61
C ARG A 424 15.54 37.97 -10.58
N VAL A 425 14.49 37.92 -9.78
CA VAL A 425 14.26 38.86 -8.69
C VAL A 425 14.14 38.10 -7.38
N GLU A 426 15.00 38.43 -6.41
CA GLU A 426 14.99 37.82 -5.08
C GLU A 426 13.59 37.90 -4.44
N PHE A 427 13.20 36.86 -3.70
CA PHE A 427 11.87 36.70 -3.10
C PHE A 427 10.67 36.64 -4.08
N SER A 428 10.89 36.62 -5.39
CA SER A 428 9.79 36.48 -6.37
C SER A 428 9.03 35.15 -6.29
N ILE A 429 9.58 34.15 -5.61
CA ILE A 429 8.93 32.86 -5.35
C ILE A 429 7.70 33.03 -4.44
N ILE A 430 7.79 33.88 -3.42
CA ILE A 430 6.68 34.18 -2.49
C ILE A 430 5.83 35.37 -2.95
N ASP A 431 6.31 36.12 -3.94
CA ASP A 431 5.59 37.27 -4.53
C ASP A 431 5.80 37.30 -6.04
N PRO A 432 5.02 36.50 -6.81
CA PRO A 432 5.16 36.38 -8.25
C PRO A 432 5.02 37.70 -9.02
N LYS A 433 4.42 38.73 -8.40
CA LYS A 433 4.32 40.08 -9.00
C LYS A 433 5.70 40.70 -9.21
N LEU A 434 6.68 40.35 -8.37
CA LEU A 434 8.07 40.79 -8.52
C LEU A 434 8.75 40.20 -9.75
N ALA A 435 8.29 39.04 -10.24
CA ALA A 435 8.92 38.34 -11.36
C ALA A 435 8.61 38.97 -12.74
N GLN A 436 7.78 40.02 -12.82
CA GLN A 436 7.46 40.73 -14.06
C GLN A 436 7.02 39.79 -15.21
N GLY A 437 6.24 38.75 -14.89
CA GLY A 437 5.79 37.74 -15.87
C GLY A 437 6.79 36.63 -16.19
N ARG A 438 7.93 36.55 -15.49
CA ARG A 438 8.97 35.53 -15.64
C ARG A 438 9.00 34.50 -14.49
N TRP A 439 7.85 34.29 -13.86
CA TRP A 439 7.70 33.30 -12.80
C TRP A 439 7.32 31.94 -13.40
N ASN A 440 8.16 30.93 -13.15
CA ASN A 440 7.91 29.55 -13.58
C ASN A 440 7.83 28.65 -12.35
N ASP A 441 6.76 27.83 -12.26
CA ASP A 441 6.49 26.87 -11.16
C ASP A 441 7.43 25.65 -11.19
N ASN A 442 8.71 25.91 -11.42
CA ASN A 442 9.79 24.96 -11.37
C ASN A 442 11.16 25.61 -11.14
N MET A 443 11.23 26.92 -10.89
CA MET A 443 12.47 27.63 -10.54
C MET A 443 12.41 28.07 -9.07
N PHE A 444 12.92 27.21 -8.19
CA PHE A 444 12.80 27.39 -6.74
C PHE A 444 14.11 27.85 -6.07
N ASP A 445 15.26 27.65 -6.71
CA ASP A 445 16.50 28.32 -6.33
C ASP A 445 16.89 29.34 -7.39
N LEU A 446 16.73 30.63 -7.07
CA LEU A 446 16.99 31.70 -8.03
C LEU A 446 18.48 31.87 -8.31
N PHE A 447 19.36 31.57 -7.35
CA PHE A 447 20.79 31.89 -7.47
C PHE A 447 21.63 30.70 -7.01
N PRO A 448 21.61 29.57 -7.73
CA PRO A 448 22.24 28.34 -7.27
C PRO A 448 23.75 28.48 -7.04
N GLU A 449 24.49 29.23 -7.86
CA GLU A 449 25.92 29.47 -7.64
C GLU A 449 26.19 30.22 -6.32
N LYS A 450 25.40 31.24 -6.00
CA LYS A 450 25.46 31.94 -4.70
C LYS A 450 25.05 31.00 -3.56
N THR A 451 24.07 30.13 -3.78
CA THR A 451 23.69 29.08 -2.82
C THR A 451 24.88 28.17 -2.51
N ILE A 452 25.64 27.74 -3.52
CA ILE A 452 26.85 26.91 -3.36
C ILE A 452 27.90 27.62 -2.48
N GLU A 453 28.21 28.88 -2.82
CA GLU A 453 29.17 29.70 -2.08
C GLU A 453 28.79 29.81 -0.60
N VAL A 454 27.53 30.12 -0.32
CA VAL A 454 27.02 30.27 1.06
C VAL A 454 27.02 28.92 1.78
N MET A 455 26.53 27.86 1.15
CA MET A 455 26.51 26.51 1.73
C MET A 455 27.92 26.06 2.16
N ALA A 456 28.95 26.39 1.37
CA ALA A 456 30.34 26.07 1.68
C ALA A 456 30.85 26.73 2.98
N THR A 457 30.31 27.88 3.36
CA THR A 457 30.73 28.63 4.56
C THR A 457 30.04 28.20 5.85
N ILE A 458 28.78 27.74 5.76
CA ILE A 458 27.96 27.40 6.93
C ILE A 458 28.24 25.97 7.38
N LYS A 459 28.67 25.80 8.64
CA LYS A 459 29.06 24.52 9.25
C LYS A 459 27.91 23.79 9.96
N LYS A 460 26.74 23.77 9.33
CA LYS A 460 25.51 23.09 9.79
C LYS A 460 25.01 22.14 8.70
N PRO A 461 24.26 21.06 9.03
CA PRO A 461 23.64 20.21 8.04
C PRO A 461 22.73 20.99 7.08
N TRP A 462 22.81 20.67 5.79
CA TRP A 462 21.87 21.12 4.77
C TRP A 462 20.97 19.99 4.28
N ILE A 463 19.67 20.23 4.31
CA ILE A 463 18.67 19.41 3.63
C ILE A 463 18.26 20.13 2.36
N ALA A 464 18.70 19.65 1.20
CA ALA A 464 18.29 20.20 -0.08
C ALA A 464 16.90 19.68 -0.47
N PHE A 465 15.98 20.55 -0.85
CA PHE A 465 14.67 20.16 -1.39
C PHE A 465 14.43 20.80 -2.76
N LYS A 466 13.40 20.33 -3.49
CA LYS A 466 13.16 20.71 -4.90
C LYS A 466 14.34 20.40 -5.84
N VAL A 467 15.16 19.41 -5.49
CA VAL A 467 16.39 19.05 -6.24
C VAL A 467 16.15 18.64 -7.69
N LEU A 468 14.91 18.29 -8.03
CA LEU A 468 14.50 17.90 -9.39
C LEU A 468 13.82 19.03 -10.18
N ALA A 469 13.68 20.23 -9.62
CA ALA A 469 13.03 21.37 -10.26
C ALA A 469 11.68 21.00 -10.90
N ALA A 470 10.78 20.41 -10.09
CA ALA A 470 9.47 19.89 -10.52
C ALA A 470 9.54 18.95 -11.75
N GLY A 471 10.53 18.06 -11.77
CA GLY A 471 10.73 17.07 -12.84
C GLY A 471 11.48 17.60 -14.06
N ALA A 472 12.09 18.79 -13.98
CA ALA A 472 12.99 19.27 -15.03
C ALA A 472 14.32 18.50 -15.07
N PHE A 473 14.70 17.84 -13.97
CA PHE A 473 15.85 16.93 -13.91
C PHE A 473 15.44 15.50 -13.60
N HIS A 474 16.14 14.56 -14.24
CA HIS A 474 16.13 13.17 -13.81
C HIS A 474 16.76 13.05 -12.40
N PRO A 475 16.28 12.14 -11.53
CA PRO A 475 16.83 11.92 -10.18
C PRO A 475 18.35 11.83 -10.13
N LYS A 476 18.95 11.09 -11.06
CA LYS A 476 20.42 10.93 -11.19
C LYS A 476 21.18 12.25 -11.23
N ASP A 477 20.69 13.23 -12.01
CA ASP A 477 21.39 14.49 -12.22
C ASP A 477 21.10 15.46 -11.07
N GLY A 478 19.84 15.56 -10.63
CA GLY A 478 19.44 16.42 -9.52
C GLY A 478 20.09 16.01 -8.20
N PHE A 479 20.13 14.70 -7.89
CA PHE A 479 20.74 14.19 -6.66
C PHE A 479 22.25 14.42 -6.66
N ARG A 480 22.92 14.12 -7.79
CA ARG A 480 24.36 14.36 -7.93
C ARG A 480 24.68 15.83 -7.75
N TYR A 481 23.95 16.72 -8.42
CA TYR A 481 24.15 18.16 -8.29
C TYR A 481 24.01 18.62 -6.84
N ALA A 482 22.96 18.19 -6.13
CA ALA A 482 22.74 18.58 -4.74
C ALA A 482 23.88 18.08 -3.81
N PHE A 483 24.26 16.81 -3.92
CA PHE A 483 25.28 16.22 -3.04
C PHE A 483 26.71 16.69 -3.35
N GLU A 484 27.09 16.83 -4.62
CA GLU A 484 28.43 17.33 -4.98
C GLU A 484 28.61 18.78 -4.50
N ASN A 485 27.54 19.57 -4.53
CA ASN A 485 27.59 20.98 -4.18
C ASN A 485 27.16 21.30 -2.73
N GLY A 486 27.17 20.30 -1.85
CA GLY A 486 27.25 20.53 -0.41
C GLY A 486 26.04 20.12 0.42
N ALA A 487 24.95 19.63 -0.17
CA ALA A 487 23.81 19.12 0.58
C ALA A 487 24.21 17.90 1.42
N ASP A 488 23.77 17.83 2.68
CA ASP A 488 24.00 16.68 3.56
C ASP A 488 22.93 15.60 3.37
N PHE A 489 21.70 16.05 3.12
CA PHE A 489 20.53 15.24 2.82
C PHE A 489 19.76 15.84 1.65
N ILE A 490 18.96 15.02 0.97
CA ILE A 490 17.98 15.48 -0.02
C ILE A 490 16.56 15.07 0.40
N ASN A 491 15.60 15.97 0.21
CA ASN A 491 14.17 15.73 0.42
C ASN A 491 13.45 15.74 -0.94
N VAL A 492 12.93 14.58 -1.32
CA VAL A 492 12.48 14.30 -2.69
C VAL A 492 11.06 13.78 -2.69
N GLY A 493 10.17 14.44 -3.42
CA GLY A 493 8.83 13.93 -3.68
C GLY A 493 8.87 12.86 -4.76
N MET A 494 8.36 11.67 -4.43
CA MET A 494 8.36 10.50 -5.30
C MET A 494 7.06 9.69 -5.11
N PHE A 495 6.61 9.00 -6.16
CA PHE A 495 5.53 8.02 -6.06
C PHE A 495 6.06 6.64 -5.66
N ASP A 496 5.17 5.74 -5.21
CA ASP A 496 5.50 4.35 -4.86
C ASP A 496 6.34 3.65 -5.95
N PHE A 497 5.97 3.78 -7.22
CA PHE A 497 6.68 3.18 -8.34
C PHE A 497 8.07 3.78 -8.63
N GLN A 498 8.43 4.90 -7.98
CA GLN A 498 9.74 5.55 -8.12
C GLN A 498 10.67 5.26 -6.93
N VAL A 499 10.14 4.82 -5.78
CA VAL A 499 10.90 4.71 -4.52
C VAL A 499 12.19 3.91 -4.66
N VAL A 500 12.11 2.69 -5.20
CA VAL A 500 13.28 1.80 -5.33
C VAL A 500 14.30 2.36 -6.32
N GLU A 501 13.84 2.91 -7.44
CA GLU A 501 14.71 3.52 -8.43
C GLU A 501 15.45 4.72 -7.84
N ASP A 502 14.75 5.61 -7.15
CA ASP A 502 15.33 6.79 -6.50
C ASP A 502 16.33 6.39 -5.39
N VAL A 503 16.04 5.35 -4.61
CA VAL A 503 16.98 4.80 -3.62
C VAL A 503 18.23 4.27 -4.29
N ASN A 504 18.09 3.46 -5.34
CA ASN A 504 19.22 2.91 -6.09
C ASN A 504 20.08 4.01 -6.71
N ILE A 505 19.45 5.03 -7.29
CA ILE A 505 20.13 6.20 -7.84
C ILE A 505 20.87 6.95 -6.74
N ALA A 506 20.26 7.14 -5.56
CA ALA A 506 20.92 7.79 -4.44
C ALA A 506 22.15 7.02 -3.97
N ILE A 507 22.08 5.67 -3.87
CA ILE A 507 23.22 4.80 -3.53
C ILE A 507 24.34 4.93 -4.57
N ASP A 508 24.00 4.85 -5.86
CA ASP A 508 24.96 4.95 -6.97
C ASP A 508 25.64 6.33 -6.99
N VAL A 509 24.88 7.41 -6.76
CA VAL A 509 25.40 8.77 -6.67
C VAL A 509 26.35 8.89 -5.47
N LEU A 510 25.90 8.51 -4.26
CA LEU A 510 26.66 8.63 -3.02
C LEU A 510 27.98 7.85 -3.04
N SER A 511 27.99 6.66 -3.65
CA SER A 511 29.20 5.83 -3.81
C SER A 511 30.21 6.40 -4.83
N SER A 512 29.81 7.37 -5.64
CA SER A 512 30.62 7.94 -6.73
C SER A 512 30.73 9.47 -6.67
N LEU A 513 30.59 10.08 -5.48
CA LEU A 513 30.75 11.52 -5.24
C LEU A 513 32.22 11.94 -5.24
N LYS A 514 32.81 12.16 -6.42
CA LYS A 514 34.21 12.59 -6.54
C LYS A 514 34.41 14.10 -6.42
N ASN A 515 33.38 14.90 -6.74
CA ASN A 515 33.51 16.36 -6.82
C ASN A 515 33.05 17.09 -5.55
N ARG A 516 32.62 16.36 -4.51
CA ARG A 516 32.18 16.99 -3.27
C ARG A 516 33.37 17.61 -2.54
N THR A 517 33.38 18.93 -2.42
CA THR A 517 34.42 19.69 -1.70
C THR A 517 34.03 20.01 -0.26
N ARG A 518 32.73 20.23 0.01
CA ARG A 518 32.22 20.53 1.35
C ARG A 518 32.21 19.27 2.23
N PRO A 519 32.75 19.29 3.46
CA PRO A 519 32.60 18.20 4.41
C PRO A 519 31.13 17.85 4.69
N TRP A 520 30.87 16.64 5.18
CA TRP A 520 29.56 16.34 5.78
C TRP A 520 29.51 16.98 7.15
N TYR A 521 28.44 17.73 7.43
CA TYR A 521 28.15 18.30 8.75
C TYR A 521 27.00 17.56 9.45
N SER A 522 26.47 16.52 8.81
CA SER A 522 25.57 15.53 9.39
C SER A 522 26.28 14.27 9.87
#